data_AF-A0A521L3T2-F1
#
_entry.id   AF-A0A521L3T2-F1
#
_cell.length_a   1.000
_cell.length_b   1.000
_cell.length_c   1.000
_cell.angle_alpha   90.00
_cell.angle_beta   90.00
_cell.angle_gamma   90.00
#
_symmetry.space_group_name_H-M   'P 1'
#
loop_
_entity.id
_entity.type
_entity.pdbx_description
1 polymer ?
#
loop_
_entity_poly.entity_id
_entity_poly.type
_entity_poly.pdbx_seq_one_letter_code
_entity_poly.pdbx_strand_id
1 'polypeptide(L)'
;GHTLLRIDQRGQTEQTRILAYTINFAADVPPDPGLEYALKGITGGYKGNFSTTPYYLKVQEYRDIENRDIWEYRLNLTDAQIRRMLMHAWELGNTHFDYYFFKENCSYHILALLESADPSLHLTDRFLFWTVPADTVRALTDQPGLVGETAYRPARSTQIKRKRERLSEGETRWLGRITGVPAVATSPEFTRLGIDRQAFVLDVVSDYLRYRAVTDEGNAERYKEQNRAVLIARSGLRVPSEVLRIEPYTASPEQGHKTSRAGLGLGWRGGEFFQDLTVRAGLHDLLDPEKGYSPDAQIELGAVSLRHYQQHNQTRLERVTLANIVSLSPLESLFLSPSWKVNAGMETVSRPGCRLCSSGNLNGGLGGSFESHLWRREVLFAFAEADANVSGAYREQHRIGGGGTLGALATLTDRWKVMVSTTYLRYPLGDRSDDFRIFFGQRYTVQDNLALRFEFNRRYDDSQAVFYVQAFF
;
A
#
# COMPACT_ATOMS: atom_id res chain seq x y z
N GLY A 1 -4.36 0.46 5.82
CA GLY A 1 -3.80 1.15 7.00
C GLY A 1 -4.57 0.76 8.24
N HIS A 2 -4.04 1.04 9.42
CA HIS A 2 -4.69 0.78 10.70
C HIS A 2 -4.36 1.94 11.64
N THR A 3 -5.31 2.37 12.46
CA THR A 3 -5.10 3.44 13.45
C THR A 3 -5.41 2.93 14.84
N LEU A 4 -4.65 3.40 15.82
CA LEU A 4 -4.86 3.13 17.24
C LEU A 4 -4.49 4.37 18.05
N LEU A 5 -4.94 4.43 19.30
CA LEU A 5 -4.53 5.48 20.23
C LEU A 5 -3.42 4.96 21.13
N ARG A 6 -2.38 5.77 21.34
CA ARG A 6 -1.37 5.55 22.38
C ARG A 6 -1.67 6.48 23.55
N ILE A 7 -1.68 5.94 24.75
CA ILE A 7 -1.94 6.67 25.99
C ILE A 7 -0.62 6.77 26.77
N ASP A 8 -0.05 7.97 26.77
CA ASP A 8 1.20 8.25 27.45
C ASP A 8 0.95 8.53 28.93
N GLN A 9 1.79 7.95 29.80
CA GLN A 9 1.74 8.21 31.24
C GLN A 9 2.42 9.54 31.56
N ARG A 10 1.99 10.21 32.64
CA ARG A 10 2.63 11.45 33.11
C ARG A 10 4.12 11.21 33.37
N GLY A 11 4.97 12.08 32.81
CA GLY A 11 6.42 11.99 32.95
C GLY A 11 7.12 11.03 31.99
N GLN A 12 6.40 10.38 31.06
CA GLN A 12 7.05 9.60 30.00
C GLN A 12 7.87 10.49 29.07
N THR A 13 9.06 10.01 28.75
CA THR A 13 9.99 10.59 27.77
C THR A 13 9.97 9.76 26.48
N GLU A 14 10.57 10.31 25.41
CA GLU A 14 10.77 9.61 24.13
C GLU A 14 11.46 8.24 24.25
N GLN A 15 12.30 8.06 25.28
CA GLN A 15 13.00 6.79 25.54
C GLN A 15 12.07 5.76 26.20
N THR A 16 11.11 6.23 27.00
CA THR A 16 10.16 5.38 27.73
C THR A 16 8.82 5.22 27.01
N ARG A 17 8.58 5.88 25.88
CA ARG A 17 7.30 5.83 25.14
C ARG A 17 6.82 4.42 24.81
N ILE A 18 7.75 3.47 24.67
CA ILE A 18 7.45 2.06 24.39
C ILE A 18 6.67 1.36 25.54
N LEU A 19 6.70 1.94 26.74
CA LEU A 19 5.99 1.47 27.94
C LEU A 19 4.55 1.99 28.02
N ALA A 20 4.11 2.84 27.08
CA ALA A 20 2.74 3.30 26.99
C ALA A 20 1.75 2.14 26.71
N TYR A 21 0.47 2.39 26.95
CA TYR A 21 -0.60 1.49 26.55
C TYR A 21 -1.27 2.00 25.28
N THR A 22 -1.90 1.10 24.54
CA THR A 22 -2.68 1.44 23.35
C THR A 22 -4.13 1.06 23.53
N ILE A 23 -5.03 1.85 22.95
CA ILE A 23 -6.43 1.50 22.73
C ILE A 23 -6.57 1.17 21.25
N ASN A 24 -6.99 -0.05 20.97
CA ASN A 24 -7.08 -0.62 19.65
C ASN A 24 -8.50 -1.15 19.39
N PHE A 25 -9.02 -0.96 18.19
CA PHE A 25 -10.24 -1.61 17.74
C PHE A 25 -9.93 -2.56 16.59
N ALA A 26 -10.31 -3.83 16.70
CA ALA A 26 -10.05 -4.82 15.67
C ALA A 26 -11.17 -5.86 15.59
N ALA A 27 -11.33 -6.45 14.41
CA ALA A 27 -12.19 -7.61 14.21
C ALA A 27 -11.63 -8.84 14.93
N ASP A 28 -12.50 -9.61 15.56
CA ASP A 28 -12.22 -10.95 16.07
C ASP A 28 -12.27 -11.94 14.91
N VAL A 29 -11.09 -12.34 14.45
CA VAL A 29 -10.91 -13.15 13.24
C VAL A 29 -10.30 -14.48 13.65
N PRO A 30 -10.94 -15.62 13.33
CA PRO A 30 -10.37 -16.93 13.62
C PRO A 30 -9.06 -17.14 12.84
N PRO A 31 -8.14 -17.99 13.32
CA PRO A 31 -6.95 -18.35 12.57
C PRO A 31 -7.34 -18.99 11.22
N ASP A 32 -6.63 -18.63 10.15
CA ASP A 32 -6.80 -19.09 8.76
C ASP A 32 -8.18 -18.86 8.10
N PRO A 33 -8.67 -17.61 8.04
CA PRO A 33 -10.02 -17.31 7.56
C PRO A 33 -10.18 -17.41 6.02
N GLY A 34 -9.11 -17.63 5.26
CA GLY A 34 -9.16 -17.87 3.80
C GLY A 34 -9.99 -16.84 3.02
N LEU A 35 -10.78 -17.31 2.05
CA LEU A 35 -11.71 -16.47 1.25
C LEU A 35 -12.89 -15.93 2.08
N GLU A 36 -13.25 -16.62 3.17
CA GLU A 36 -14.33 -16.21 4.08
C GLU A 36 -14.01 -14.87 4.76
N TYR A 37 -12.71 -14.61 5.01
CA TYR A 37 -12.21 -13.32 5.50
C TYR A 37 -12.70 -12.12 4.71
N ALA A 38 -12.50 -12.17 3.38
CA ALA A 38 -12.85 -11.07 2.51
C ALA A 38 -14.37 -10.89 2.46
N LEU A 39 -15.13 -11.99 2.34
CA LEU A 39 -16.59 -11.95 2.28
C LEU A 39 -17.21 -11.41 3.57
N LYS A 40 -16.84 -11.94 4.73
CA LYS A 40 -17.37 -11.50 6.03
C LYS A 40 -16.90 -10.10 6.39
N GLY A 41 -15.67 -9.73 6.06
CA GLY A 41 -15.15 -8.38 6.28
C GLY A 41 -15.95 -7.31 5.51
N ILE A 42 -16.35 -7.61 4.27
CA ILE A 42 -17.17 -6.70 3.46
C ILE A 42 -18.60 -6.59 3.99
N THR A 43 -19.19 -7.69 4.47
CA THR A 43 -20.62 -7.74 4.85
C THR A 43 -20.90 -7.42 6.32
N GLY A 44 -19.88 -7.18 7.15
CA GLY A 44 -20.07 -6.92 8.58
C GLY A 44 -20.15 -8.19 9.44
N GLY A 45 -19.74 -9.35 8.91
CA GLY A 45 -19.89 -10.65 9.56
C GLY A 45 -18.91 -10.94 10.70
N TYR A 46 -18.07 -9.97 11.10
CA TYR A 46 -17.13 -10.10 12.21
C TYR A 46 -17.54 -9.22 13.38
N LYS A 47 -17.24 -9.67 14.60
CA LYS A 47 -17.39 -8.84 15.80
C LYS A 47 -16.13 -8.02 16.01
N GLY A 48 -16.26 -6.70 16.10
CA GLY A 48 -15.19 -5.78 16.45
C GLY A 48 -15.20 -5.45 17.93
N ASN A 49 -14.03 -5.46 18.57
CA ASN A 49 -13.88 -5.19 20.00
C ASN A 49 -12.79 -4.16 20.27
N PHE A 50 -12.97 -3.36 21.33
CA PHE A 50 -11.90 -2.55 21.89
C PHE A 50 -10.96 -3.41 22.74
N SER A 51 -9.67 -3.15 22.63
CA SER A 51 -8.63 -3.86 23.37
C SER A 51 -7.58 -2.88 23.86
N THR A 52 -7.06 -3.14 25.06
CA THR A 52 -5.93 -2.40 25.62
C THR A 52 -4.68 -3.27 25.58
N THR A 53 -3.67 -2.86 24.80
CA THR A 53 -2.43 -3.63 24.65
C THR A 53 -1.19 -2.76 24.88
N PRO A 54 -0.13 -3.28 25.51
CA PRO A 54 1.13 -2.56 25.63
C PRO A 54 1.67 -2.08 24.27
N TYR A 55 2.15 -0.85 24.20
CA TYR A 55 2.57 -0.23 22.93
C TYR A 55 3.72 -0.98 22.26
N TYR A 56 4.65 -1.54 23.04
CA TYR A 56 5.77 -2.31 22.49
C TYR A 56 5.34 -3.52 21.67
N LEU A 57 4.20 -4.16 21.99
CA LEU A 57 3.65 -5.27 21.22
C LEU A 57 3.14 -4.78 19.86
N LYS A 58 2.45 -3.63 19.83
CA LYS A 58 1.99 -3.02 18.58
C LYS A 58 3.13 -2.49 17.72
N VAL A 59 4.17 -1.96 18.33
CA VAL A 59 5.41 -1.62 17.61
C VAL A 59 6.05 -2.88 17.05
N GLN A 60 6.13 -3.97 17.80
CA GLN A 60 6.68 -5.23 17.31
C GLN A 60 5.85 -5.79 16.14
N GLU A 61 4.53 -5.85 16.29
CA GLU A 61 3.58 -6.29 15.26
C GLU A 61 3.75 -5.47 13.97
N TYR A 62 3.55 -4.15 14.04
CA TYR A 62 3.56 -3.33 12.82
C TYR A 62 4.95 -3.10 12.24
N ARG A 63 5.93 -2.73 13.08
CA ARG A 63 7.27 -2.34 12.61
C ARG A 63 8.14 -3.53 12.28
N ASP A 64 8.12 -4.57 13.13
CA ASP A 64 9.08 -5.68 13.06
C ASP A 64 8.51 -6.90 12.32
N ILE A 65 7.22 -7.19 12.45
CA ILE A 65 6.57 -8.34 11.81
C ILE A 65 5.96 -7.93 10.46
N GLU A 66 5.04 -6.97 10.45
CA GLU A 66 4.36 -6.54 9.23
C GLU A 66 5.21 -5.61 8.34
N ASN A 67 6.36 -5.14 8.85
CA ASN A 67 7.28 -4.25 8.15
C ASN A 67 6.61 -2.97 7.61
N ARG A 68 5.74 -2.38 8.43
CA ARG A 68 5.02 -1.15 8.16
C ARG A 68 5.64 0.02 8.90
N ASP A 69 5.81 1.11 8.17
CA ASP A 69 6.17 2.40 8.75
C ASP A 69 5.01 2.94 9.61
N ILE A 70 5.33 3.62 10.71
CA ILE A 70 4.35 4.17 11.64
C ILE A 70 4.52 5.69 11.72
N TRP A 71 3.40 6.40 11.60
CA TRP A 71 3.29 7.82 11.88
C TRP A 71 2.53 8.02 13.19
N GLU A 72 3.14 8.72 14.14
CA GLU A 72 2.59 9.03 15.45
C GLU A 72 2.18 10.52 15.48
N TYR A 73 0.91 10.81 15.77
CA TYR A 73 0.39 12.18 15.85
C TYR A 73 0.02 12.49 17.29
N ARG A 74 0.70 13.46 17.92
CA ARG A 74 0.39 13.86 19.28
C ARG A 74 -0.84 14.75 19.28
N LEU A 75 -1.87 14.35 20.02
CA LEU A 75 -3.11 15.13 20.16
C LEU A 75 -3.03 16.06 21.38
N ASN A 76 -3.41 17.32 21.19
CA ASN A 76 -3.48 18.35 22.21
C ASN A 76 -4.85 18.31 22.91
N LEU A 77 -5.06 17.27 23.71
CA LEU A 77 -6.25 17.13 24.55
C LEU A 77 -5.96 17.56 25.99
N THR A 78 -6.95 18.14 26.64
CA THR A 78 -6.90 18.46 28.08
C THR A 78 -7.03 17.20 28.93
N ASP A 79 -6.55 17.25 30.18
CA ASP A 79 -6.71 16.16 31.15
C ASP A 79 -8.18 15.72 31.33
N ALA A 80 -9.12 16.66 31.24
CA ALA A 80 -10.55 16.38 31.35
C ALA A 80 -11.07 15.58 30.14
N GLN A 81 -10.70 15.99 28.92
CA GLN A 81 -11.04 15.28 27.68
C GLN A 81 -10.43 13.88 27.66
N ILE A 82 -9.15 13.74 28.03
CA ILE A 82 -8.47 12.44 28.12
C ILE A 82 -9.18 11.52 29.11
N ARG A 83 -9.51 12.01 30.32
CA ARG A 83 -10.23 11.21 31.32
C ARG A 83 -11.60 10.76 30.82
N ARG A 84 -12.36 11.63 30.16
CA ARG A 84 -13.66 11.30 29.58
C ARG A 84 -13.53 10.17 28.55
N MET A 85 -12.58 10.29 27.63
CA MET A 85 -12.28 9.27 26.63
C MET A 85 -11.89 7.93 27.27
N LEU A 86 -11.03 7.95 28.30
CA LEU A 86 -10.58 6.73 28.99
C LEU A 86 -11.72 6.04 29.75
N MET A 87 -12.60 6.80 30.40
CA MET A 87 -13.80 6.24 31.03
C MET A 87 -14.71 5.59 29.99
N HIS A 88 -14.91 6.23 28.84
CA HIS A 88 -15.71 5.64 27.77
C HIS A 88 -15.05 4.39 27.18
N ALA A 89 -13.73 4.41 26.93
CA ALA A 89 -13.00 3.22 26.49
C ALA A 89 -13.12 2.04 27.48
N TRP A 90 -13.18 2.32 28.78
CA TRP A 90 -13.41 1.32 29.81
C TRP A 90 -14.82 0.71 29.72
N GLU A 91 -15.85 1.53 29.51
CA GLU A 91 -17.23 1.05 29.26
C GLU A 91 -17.31 0.15 28.03
N LEU A 92 -16.56 0.49 26.97
CA LEU A 92 -16.52 -0.25 25.72
C LEU A 92 -15.70 -1.55 25.78
N GLY A 93 -14.90 -1.77 26.83
CA GLY A 93 -13.99 -2.91 26.90
C GLY A 93 -14.67 -4.29 26.95
N ASN A 94 -15.96 -4.34 27.28
CA ASN A 94 -16.74 -5.58 27.35
C ASN A 94 -17.93 -5.61 26.38
N THR A 95 -17.93 -4.73 25.36
CA THR A 95 -18.94 -4.71 24.30
C THR A 95 -18.32 -5.09 22.96
N HIS A 96 -19.18 -5.53 22.04
CA HIS A 96 -18.81 -5.80 20.66
C HIS A 96 -19.67 -4.97 19.70
N PHE A 97 -19.11 -4.64 18.54
CA PHE A 97 -19.81 -4.00 17.43
C PHE A 97 -19.72 -4.87 16.19
N ASP A 98 -20.62 -4.71 15.23
CA ASP A 98 -20.46 -5.33 13.91
C ASP A 98 -19.31 -4.61 13.19
N TYR A 99 -18.35 -5.37 12.67
CA TYR A 99 -17.16 -4.81 12.04
C TYR A 99 -17.34 -4.70 10.53
N TYR A 100 -17.53 -3.48 10.04
CA TYR A 100 -17.65 -3.20 8.60
C TYR A 100 -16.32 -2.70 8.02
N PHE A 101 -15.64 -3.51 7.22
CA PHE A 101 -14.29 -3.19 6.71
C PHE A 101 -14.20 -1.85 5.97
N PHE A 102 -15.24 -1.50 5.20
CA PHE A 102 -15.24 -0.26 4.42
C PHE A 102 -15.68 0.97 5.18
N LYS A 103 -16.48 0.85 6.24
CA LYS A 103 -17.11 2.00 6.92
C LYS A 103 -16.80 2.03 8.41
N GLU A 104 -17.37 1.13 9.19
CA GLU A 104 -17.21 1.06 10.65
C GLU A 104 -16.02 0.15 11.02
N ASN A 105 -14.84 0.55 10.54
CA ASN A 105 -13.59 -0.16 10.78
C ASN A 105 -12.81 0.43 11.97
N CYS A 106 -11.60 -0.07 12.21
CA CYS A 106 -10.69 0.42 13.24
C CYS A 106 -10.55 1.94 13.28
N SER A 107 -10.45 2.60 12.13
CA SER A 107 -10.24 4.04 12.08
C SER A 107 -11.48 4.84 12.41
N TYR A 108 -12.66 4.37 12.02
CA TYR A 108 -13.92 4.99 12.38
C TYR A 108 -14.15 4.95 13.91
N HIS A 109 -14.01 3.77 14.52
CA HIS A 109 -14.25 3.62 15.96
C HIS A 109 -13.22 4.36 16.82
N ILE A 110 -11.99 4.53 16.34
CA ILE A 110 -11.00 5.38 17.02
C ILE A 110 -11.39 6.87 16.93
N LEU A 111 -11.90 7.35 15.79
CA LEU A 111 -12.43 8.70 15.70
C LEU A 111 -13.65 8.90 16.60
N ALA A 112 -14.59 7.96 16.62
CA ALA A 112 -15.77 8.01 17.50
C ALA A 112 -15.36 8.06 18.98
N LEU A 113 -14.35 7.29 19.38
CA LEU A 113 -13.80 7.34 20.72
C LEU A 113 -13.14 8.70 21.01
N LEU A 114 -12.39 9.27 20.08
CA LEU A 114 -11.82 10.62 20.23
C LEU A 114 -12.90 11.71 20.33
N GLU A 115 -13.96 11.60 19.54
CA GLU A 115 -15.11 12.51 19.58
C GLU A 115 -15.86 12.42 20.91
N SER A 116 -15.86 11.26 21.59
CA SER A 116 -16.37 11.16 22.96
C SER A 116 -15.61 12.02 23.97
N ALA A 117 -14.33 12.32 23.71
CA ALA A 117 -13.51 13.21 24.51
C ALA A 117 -13.98 14.67 24.37
N ASP A 118 -14.28 15.07 23.13
CA ASP A 118 -14.77 16.39 22.76
C ASP A 118 -15.77 16.29 21.59
N PRO A 119 -17.09 16.29 21.89
CA PRO A 119 -18.12 16.17 20.87
C PRO A 119 -18.17 17.33 19.88
N SER A 120 -17.55 18.47 20.17
CA SER A 120 -17.52 19.62 19.27
C SER A 120 -16.62 19.41 18.04
N LEU A 121 -15.81 18.35 18.02
CA LEU A 121 -14.88 18.05 16.93
C LEU A 121 -15.57 17.48 15.69
N HIS A 122 -16.74 16.83 15.82
CA HIS A 122 -17.51 16.26 14.70
C HIS A 122 -16.63 15.45 13.72
N LEU A 123 -15.79 14.56 14.26
CA LEU A 123 -14.80 13.79 13.52
C LEU A 123 -15.43 12.72 12.63
N THR A 124 -16.57 12.16 13.03
CA THR A 124 -17.21 11.02 12.36
C THR A 124 -18.20 11.44 11.26
N ASP A 125 -18.77 12.64 11.34
CA ASP A 125 -19.84 13.14 10.45
C ASP A 125 -19.53 13.07 8.95
N ARG A 126 -18.24 13.19 8.59
CA ARG A 126 -17.79 13.17 7.19
C ARG A 126 -17.69 11.77 6.56
N PHE A 127 -17.81 10.70 7.35
CA PHE A 127 -17.59 9.31 6.92
C PHE A 127 -18.89 8.54 6.68
N LEU A 128 -19.69 9.02 5.70
CA LEU A 128 -21.04 8.50 5.44
C LEU A 128 -21.06 7.10 4.80
N PHE A 129 -20.16 6.85 3.86
CA PHE A 129 -20.18 5.63 3.03
C PHE A 129 -18.96 4.74 3.26
N TRP A 130 -17.79 5.34 3.48
CA TRP A 130 -16.55 4.63 3.71
C TRP A 130 -15.62 5.42 4.63
N THR A 131 -14.73 4.72 5.31
CA THR A 131 -13.71 5.27 6.20
C THR A 131 -12.35 4.72 5.81
N VAL A 132 -11.50 5.57 5.25
CA VAL A 132 -10.13 5.21 4.90
C VAL A 132 -9.19 5.77 5.98
N PRO A 133 -8.25 4.96 6.52
CA PRO A 133 -7.35 5.39 7.60
C PRO A 133 -6.58 6.70 7.33
N ALA A 134 -6.18 6.95 6.08
CA ALA A 134 -5.52 8.22 5.74
C ALA A 134 -6.48 9.41 5.87
N ASP A 135 -7.76 9.23 5.53
CA ASP A 135 -8.77 10.28 5.62
C ASP A 135 -9.11 10.59 7.08
N THR A 136 -9.04 9.60 7.99
CA THR A 136 -9.24 9.85 9.43
C THR A 136 -8.09 10.65 10.04
N VAL A 137 -6.85 10.40 9.61
CA VAL A 137 -5.70 11.24 9.99
C VAL A 137 -5.88 12.66 9.46
N ARG A 138 -6.28 12.83 8.19
CA ARG A 138 -6.60 14.16 7.62
C ARG A 138 -7.69 14.87 8.44
N ALA A 139 -8.74 14.16 8.83
CA ALA A 139 -9.81 14.72 9.65
C ALA A 139 -9.32 15.24 11.01
N LEU A 140 -8.30 14.62 11.60
CA LEU A 140 -7.66 15.12 12.83
C LEU A 140 -6.76 16.33 12.56
N THR A 141 -5.96 16.30 11.48
CA THR A 141 -5.03 17.39 11.15
C THR A 141 -5.73 18.66 10.64
N ASP A 142 -6.93 18.51 10.08
CA ASP A 142 -7.78 19.63 9.65
C ASP A 142 -8.32 20.43 10.86
N GLN A 143 -8.32 19.85 12.06
CA GLN A 143 -8.82 20.51 13.28
C GLN A 143 -7.75 21.46 13.84
N PRO A 144 -8.01 22.78 13.87
CA PRO A 144 -7.02 23.75 14.31
C PRO A 144 -6.54 23.48 15.74
N GLY A 145 -5.24 23.28 15.91
CA GLY A 145 -4.60 23.10 17.22
C GLY A 145 -4.79 21.71 17.86
N LEU A 146 -5.57 20.81 17.26
CA LEU A 146 -5.77 19.46 17.80
C LEU A 146 -4.53 18.58 17.66
N VAL A 147 -3.83 18.66 16.53
CA VAL A 147 -2.58 17.90 16.30
C VAL A 147 -1.38 18.80 16.61
N GLY A 148 -0.49 18.30 17.45
CA GLY A 148 0.79 18.91 17.79
C GLY A 148 1.94 18.30 17.00
N GLU A 149 2.89 17.68 17.71
CA GLU A 149 4.06 17.05 17.10
C GLU A 149 3.72 15.75 16.35
N THR A 150 4.30 15.59 15.17
CA THR A 150 4.23 14.37 14.36
C THR A 150 5.59 13.68 14.38
N ALA A 151 5.62 12.40 14.74
CA ALA A 151 6.83 11.59 14.77
C ALA A 151 6.74 10.41 13.79
N TYR A 152 7.85 10.17 13.08
CA TYR A 152 7.98 9.04 12.17
C TYR A 152 8.79 7.91 12.81
N ARG A 153 8.28 6.69 12.71
CA ARG A 153 8.93 5.47 13.16
C ARG A 153 9.06 4.50 11.98
N PRO A 154 10.27 4.35 11.42
CA PRO A 154 10.48 3.50 10.25
C PRO A 154 10.34 2.02 10.60
N ALA A 155 9.78 1.25 9.67
CA ALA A 155 9.79 -0.20 9.65
C ALA A 155 11.22 -0.74 9.72
N ARG A 156 11.37 -1.99 10.17
CA ARG A 156 12.67 -2.66 10.15
C ARG A 156 13.22 -2.75 8.73
N SER A 157 12.38 -3.09 7.76
CA SER A 157 12.71 -3.07 6.33
C SER A 157 13.23 -1.70 5.87
N THR A 158 12.53 -0.61 6.19
CA THR A 158 12.94 0.77 5.85
C THR A 158 14.30 1.13 6.44
N GLN A 159 14.54 0.78 7.71
CA GLN A 159 15.84 0.99 8.35
C GLN A 159 16.96 0.25 7.64
N ILE A 160 16.76 -1.03 7.30
CA ILE A 160 17.75 -1.85 6.58
C ILE A 160 18.04 -1.23 5.21
N LYS A 161 17.02 -0.86 4.43
CA LYS A 161 17.18 -0.29 3.09
C LYS A 161 17.93 1.04 3.14
N ARG A 162 17.52 1.97 3.99
CA ARG A 162 18.18 3.28 4.17
C ARG A 162 19.62 3.17 4.68
N LYS A 163 19.90 2.24 5.60
CA LYS A 163 21.29 2.01 6.05
C LYS A 163 22.14 1.36 4.96
N ARG A 164 21.57 0.47 4.14
CA ARG A 164 22.27 -0.14 3.01
C ARG A 164 22.69 0.88 1.95
N GLU A 165 21.87 1.90 1.68
CA GLU A 165 22.22 3.02 0.80
C GLU A 165 23.50 3.77 1.25
N ARG A 166 23.91 3.63 2.52
CA ARG A 166 25.14 4.22 3.10
C ARG A 166 26.34 3.27 3.11
N LEU A 167 26.19 2.03 2.63
CA LEU A 167 27.29 1.08 2.51
C LEU A 167 28.00 1.29 1.17
N SER A 168 29.33 1.33 1.19
CA SER A 168 30.12 1.21 -0.04
C SER A 168 29.96 -0.19 -0.67
N GLU A 169 30.37 -0.35 -1.93
CA GLU A 169 30.38 -1.67 -2.59
C GLU A 169 31.23 -2.69 -1.82
N GLY A 170 32.35 -2.24 -1.23
CA GLY A 170 33.19 -3.06 -0.37
C GLY A 170 32.47 -3.53 0.89
N GLU A 171 31.71 -2.65 1.54
CA GLU A 171 30.97 -2.94 2.76
C GLU A 171 29.71 -3.78 2.51
N THR A 172 29.06 -3.60 1.36
CA THR A 172 27.92 -4.43 0.94
C THR A 172 28.32 -5.89 0.80
N ARG A 173 29.55 -6.18 0.37
CA ARG A 173 30.07 -7.56 0.35
C ARG A 173 30.21 -8.14 1.77
N TRP A 174 30.56 -7.33 2.76
CA TRP A 174 30.63 -7.78 4.15
C TRP A 174 29.26 -8.15 4.72
N LEU A 175 28.20 -7.41 4.35
CA LEU A 175 26.83 -7.75 4.75
C LEU A 175 26.50 -9.21 4.39
N GLY A 176 26.66 -9.60 3.12
CA GLY A 176 26.39 -10.97 2.68
C GLY A 176 27.30 -12.02 3.33
N ARG A 177 28.60 -11.71 3.47
CA ARG A 177 29.58 -12.63 4.08
C ARG A 177 29.31 -12.89 5.55
N ILE A 178 29.02 -11.85 6.34
CA ILE A 178 28.79 -11.97 7.79
C ILE A 178 27.43 -12.60 8.06
N THR A 179 26.40 -12.30 7.27
CA THR A 179 25.10 -12.99 7.35
C THR A 179 25.25 -14.50 7.11
N GLY A 180 26.07 -14.91 6.14
CA GLY A 180 26.33 -16.32 5.87
C GLY A 180 27.20 -16.98 6.94
N VAL A 181 28.30 -16.33 7.32
CA VAL A 181 29.32 -16.85 8.24
C VAL A 181 29.67 -15.76 9.28
N PRO A 182 28.98 -15.72 10.44
CA PRO A 182 29.17 -14.67 11.44
C PRO A 182 30.60 -14.53 12.00
N ALA A 183 31.38 -15.61 12.01
CA ALA A 183 32.78 -15.59 12.46
C ALA A 183 33.67 -14.62 11.64
N VAL A 184 33.24 -14.26 10.43
CA VAL A 184 33.93 -13.27 9.59
C VAL A 184 33.89 -11.86 10.20
N ALA A 185 32.94 -11.57 11.11
CA ALA A 185 32.84 -10.30 11.82
C ALA A 185 34.08 -9.93 12.66
N THR A 186 34.99 -10.88 12.89
CA THR A 186 36.26 -10.66 13.61
C THR A 186 37.48 -10.99 12.76
N SER A 187 37.32 -11.17 11.44
CA SER A 187 38.44 -11.52 10.57
C SER A 187 39.42 -10.34 10.40
N PRO A 188 40.73 -10.59 10.21
CA PRO A 188 41.72 -9.53 9.99
C PRO A 188 41.35 -8.59 8.83
N GLU A 189 40.70 -9.10 7.79
CA GLU A 189 40.30 -8.30 6.64
C GLU A 189 39.13 -7.36 6.94
N PHE A 190 38.19 -7.79 7.78
CA PHE A 190 37.07 -6.97 8.22
C PHE A 190 37.53 -5.90 9.22
N THR A 191 38.43 -6.26 10.13
CA THR A 191 38.97 -5.34 11.15
C THR A 191 39.88 -4.25 10.59
N ARG A 192 40.26 -4.34 9.31
CA ARG A 192 40.92 -3.23 8.58
C ARG A 192 39.99 -2.03 8.31
N LEU A 193 38.67 -2.22 8.35
CA LEU A 193 37.74 -1.09 8.28
C LEU A 193 37.89 -0.22 9.52
N GLY A 194 37.61 1.08 9.40
CA GLY A 194 37.53 1.97 10.58
C GLY A 194 36.51 1.44 11.59
N ILE A 195 36.77 1.61 12.89
CA ILE A 195 35.95 1.02 13.96
C ILE A 195 34.46 1.42 13.86
N ASP A 196 34.17 2.66 13.47
CA ASP A 196 32.81 3.15 13.25
C ASP A 196 32.13 2.48 12.05
N ARG A 197 32.90 2.18 10.99
CA ARG A 197 32.39 1.45 9.82
C ARG A 197 32.16 -0.02 10.14
N GLN A 198 33.02 -0.66 10.94
CA GLN A 198 32.76 -2.01 11.46
C GLN A 198 31.46 -2.04 12.25
N ALA A 199 31.28 -1.09 13.17
CA ALA A 199 30.05 -0.96 13.96
C ALA A 199 28.83 -0.79 13.05
N PHE A 200 28.89 0.11 12.08
CA PHE A 200 27.81 0.35 11.13
C PHE A 200 27.44 -0.90 10.32
N VAL A 201 28.41 -1.62 9.76
CA VAL A 201 28.15 -2.87 9.00
C VAL A 201 27.50 -3.92 9.90
N LEU A 202 28.02 -4.13 11.12
CA LEU A 202 27.47 -5.12 12.05
C LEU A 202 26.05 -4.76 12.51
N ASP A 203 25.75 -3.47 12.67
CA ASP A 203 24.39 -3.00 12.98
C ASP A 203 23.42 -3.33 11.84
N VAL A 204 23.82 -3.12 10.57
CA VAL A 204 23.00 -3.50 9.40
C VAL A 204 22.80 -5.01 9.30
N VAL A 205 23.86 -5.79 9.52
CA VAL A 205 23.78 -7.25 9.56
C VAL A 205 22.81 -7.71 10.65
N SER A 206 22.89 -7.11 11.85
CA SER A 206 22.02 -7.45 12.97
C SER A 206 20.56 -7.14 12.67
N ASP A 207 20.27 -5.95 12.12
CA ASP A 207 18.91 -5.58 11.72
C ASP A 207 18.35 -6.53 10.67
N TYR A 208 19.16 -6.93 9.68
CA TYR A 208 18.78 -7.90 8.65
C TYR A 208 18.52 -9.31 9.21
N LEU A 209 19.39 -9.82 10.10
CA LEU A 209 19.19 -11.14 10.71
C LEU A 209 17.94 -11.17 11.59
N ARG A 210 17.66 -10.08 12.33
CA ARG A 210 16.41 -9.94 13.10
C ARG A 210 15.18 -9.92 12.20
N TYR A 211 15.25 -9.25 11.06
CA TYR A 211 14.20 -9.27 10.06
C TYR A 211 13.96 -10.70 9.54
N ARG A 212 15.02 -11.40 9.10
CA ARG A 212 14.93 -12.78 8.61
C ARG A 212 14.40 -13.76 9.65
N ALA A 213 14.77 -13.59 10.93
CA ALA A 213 14.26 -14.41 12.01
C ALA A 213 12.74 -14.35 12.19
N VAL A 214 12.10 -13.27 11.70
CA VAL A 214 10.65 -13.09 11.75
C VAL A 214 9.99 -13.50 10.44
N THR A 215 10.60 -13.18 9.29
CA THR A 215 9.98 -13.44 7.97
C THR A 215 10.22 -14.85 7.42
N ASP A 216 11.18 -15.59 7.97
CA ASP A 216 11.58 -16.94 7.55
C ASP A 216 11.54 -17.86 8.78
N GLU A 217 10.32 -18.16 9.22
CA GLU A 217 10.01 -18.91 10.45
C GLU A 217 10.75 -20.25 10.51
N GLY A 218 10.87 -20.95 9.37
CA GLY A 218 11.57 -22.24 9.28
C GLY A 218 13.06 -22.17 9.61
N ASN A 219 13.68 -20.99 9.53
CA ASN A 219 15.09 -20.76 9.87
C ASN A 219 15.28 -19.78 11.03
N ALA A 220 14.22 -19.46 11.77
CA ALA A 220 14.23 -18.39 12.78
C ALA A 220 15.33 -18.56 13.83
N GLU A 221 15.47 -19.76 14.41
CA GLU A 221 16.49 -20.05 15.43
C GLU A 221 17.92 -19.90 14.90
N ARG A 222 18.17 -20.33 13.65
CA ARG A 222 19.46 -20.15 12.98
C ARG A 222 19.81 -18.66 12.87
N TYR A 223 18.87 -17.82 12.43
CA TYR A 223 19.11 -16.38 12.32
C TYR A 223 19.31 -15.73 13.69
N LYS A 224 18.60 -16.17 14.74
CA LYS A 224 18.81 -15.69 16.12
C LYS A 224 20.21 -16.03 16.62
N GLU A 225 20.69 -17.25 16.39
CA GLU A 225 22.05 -17.68 16.76
C GLU A 225 23.11 -16.87 16.00
N GLN A 226 22.96 -16.73 14.68
CA GLN A 226 23.85 -15.90 13.87
C GLN A 226 23.88 -14.46 14.35
N ASN A 227 22.71 -13.89 14.67
CA ASN A 227 22.60 -12.53 15.19
C ASN A 227 23.29 -12.39 16.55
N ARG A 228 23.20 -13.40 17.42
CA ARG A 228 23.92 -13.41 18.70
C ARG A 228 25.43 -13.32 18.50
N ALA A 229 25.99 -14.08 17.55
CA ALA A 229 27.42 -14.01 17.22
C ALA A 229 27.82 -12.61 16.70
N VAL A 230 27.00 -12.01 15.83
CA VAL A 230 27.20 -10.63 15.34
C VAL A 230 27.15 -9.62 16.48
N LEU A 231 26.20 -9.75 17.41
CA LEU A 231 26.07 -8.86 18.57
C LEU A 231 27.26 -8.98 19.53
N ILE A 232 27.83 -10.17 19.70
CA ILE A 232 29.06 -10.37 20.49
C ILE A 232 30.21 -9.58 19.85
N ALA A 233 30.43 -9.74 18.54
CA ALA A 233 31.47 -9.00 17.83
C ALA A 233 31.23 -7.47 17.91
N ARG A 234 29.98 -7.04 17.72
CA ARG A 234 29.57 -5.63 17.82
C ARG A 234 29.83 -5.04 19.20
N SER A 235 29.58 -5.80 20.25
CA SER A 235 29.82 -5.37 21.65
C SER A 235 31.30 -5.14 21.95
N GLY A 236 32.19 -5.89 21.28
CA GLY A 236 33.64 -5.78 21.44
C GLY A 236 34.24 -4.46 20.96
N LEU A 237 33.58 -3.77 20.02
CA LEU A 237 34.06 -2.50 19.46
C LEU A 237 33.96 -1.32 20.43
N ARG A 238 33.10 -1.41 21.47
CA ARG A 238 32.93 -0.38 22.52
C ARG A 238 32.70 1.06 22.03
N VAL A 239 32.27 1.22 20.78
CA VAL A 239 31.81 2.50 20.21
C VAL A 239 30.29 2.52 20.09
N PRO A 240 29.62 3.66 20.36
CA PRO A 240 28.18 3.78 20.17
C PRO A 240 27.81 3.60 18.69
N SER A 241 26.58 3.13 18.44
CA SER A 241 26.06 3.10 17.07
C SER A 241 25.76 4.51 16.61
N GLU A 242 25.98 4.76 15.31
CA GLU A 242 25.60 6.01 14.68
C GLU A 242 24.09 6.22 14.77
N VAL A 243 23.65 7.38 15.27
CA VAL A 243 22.24 7.76 15.28
C VAL A 243 21.88 8.30 13.91
N LEU A 244 21.48 7.40 13.00
CA LEU A 244 21.03 7.77 11.67
C LEU A 244 19.56 8.19 11.69
N ARG A 245 19.26 9.41 11.23
CA ARG A 245 17.89 9.82 10.93
C ARG A 245 17.43 9.11 9.65
N ILE A 246 16.42 8.27 9.79
CA ILE A 246 15.86 7.47 8.70
C ILE A 246 14.71 8.27 8.08
N GLU A 247 14.93 8.77 6.86
CA GLU A 247 13.88 9.48 6.13
C GLU A 247 12.89 8.48 5.51
N PRO A 248 11.57 8.77 5.57
CA PRO A 248 10.57 7.93 4.94
C PRO A 248 10.73 7.88 3.42
N TYR A 249 10.22 6.82 2.78
CA TYR A 249 10.23 6.72 1.31
C TYR A 249 9.12 7.56 0.66
N THR A 250 8.06 7.88 1.40
CA THR A 250 6.94 8.72 0.97
C THR A 250 6.57 9.71 2.07
N ALA A 251 5.84 10.77 1.73
CA ALA A 251 5.33 11.72 2.73
C ALA A 251 4.32 11.04 3.68
N SER A 252 3.95 11.72 4.76
CA SER A 252 2.93 11.22 5.66
C SER A 252 1.55 11.12 4.98
N PRO A 253 0.68 10.18 5.39
CA PRO A 253 -0.55 9.85 4.67
C PRO A 253 -1.52 11.03 4.45
N GLU A 254 -1.56 11.98 5.37
CA GLU A 254 -2.39 13.18 5.31
C GLU A 254 -1.94 14.17 4.22
N GLN A 255 -0.66 14.12 3.84
CA GLN A 255 -0.12 14.97 2.79
C GLN A 255 -0.39 14.46 1.38
N GLY A 256 -0.95 13.25 1.26
CA GLY A 256 -1.34 12.69 -0.02
C GLY A 256 -2.66 13.24 -0.52
N HIS A 257 -2.89 13.10 -1.83
CA HIS A 257 -4.17 13.42 -2.44
C HIS A 257 -5.32 12.71 -1.71
N LYS A 258 -6.52 13.25 -1.78
CA LYS A 258 -7.68 12.62 -1.14
C LYS A 258 -8.05 11.29 -1.80
N THR A 259 -8.69 10.41 -1.05
CA THR A 259 -8.79 9.00 -1.45
C THR A 259 -9.74 8.76 -2.64
N SER A 260 -10.87 9.47 -2.70
CA SER A 260 -11.83 9.33 -3.78
C SER A 260 -11.48 10.23 -4.96
N ARG A 261 -11.89 9.83 -6.16
CA ARG A 261 -11.58 10.56 -7.41
C ARG A 261 -12.79 10.64 -8.31
N ALA A 262 -13.06 11.82 -8.84
CA ALA A 262 -13.97 12.04 -9.96
C ALA A 262 -13.17 12.52 -11.17
N GLY A 263 -13.54 12.08 -12.37
CA GLY A 263 -12.86 12.49 -13.60
C GLY A 263 -13.81 12.71 -14.76
N LEU A 264 -13.57 13.77 -15.52
CA LEU A 264 -14.24 14.06 -16.78
C LEU A 264 -13.26 13.85 -17.93
N GLY A 265 -13.65 12.99 -18.87
CA GLY A 265 -12.85 12.55 -19.98
C GLY A 265 -13.45 12.88 -21.33
N LEU A 266 -12.60 13.26 -22.28
CA LEU A 266 -12.93 13.37 -23.70
C LEU A 266 -12.04 12.42 -24.48
N GLY A 267 -12.61 11.60 -25.36
CA GLY A 267 -11.84 10.58 -26.05
C GLY A 267 -12.42 10.14 -27.38
N TRP A 268 -11.63 9.32 -28.06
CA TRP A 268 -11.98 8.69 -29.33
C TRP A 268 -11.73 7.19 -29.24
N ARG A 269 -12.65 6.37 -29.76
CA ARG A 269 -12.53 4.91 -29.90
C ARG A 269 -12.97 4.51 -31.31
N GLY A 270 -12.08 3.90 -32.10
CA GLY A 270 -12.42 3.44 -33.46
C GLY A 270 -13.05 4.54 -34.35
N GLY A 271 -12.56 5.79 -34.25
CA GLY A 271 -13.08 6.95 -34.98
C GLY A 271 -14.34 7.59 -34.38
N GLU A 272 -14.89 7.03 -33.31
CA GLU A 272 -16.06 7.53 -32.61
C GLU A 272 -15.67 8.42 -31.42
N PHE A 273 -16.29 9.59 -31.28
CA PHE A 273 -16.01 10.49 -30.17
C PHE A 273 -16.91 10.15 -28.98
N PHE A 274 -16.34 10.21 -27.78
CA PHE A 274 -17.08 9.96 -26.55
C PHE A 274 -16.68 10.90 -25.43
N GLN A 275 -17.60 11.05 -24.48
CA GLN A 275 -17.38 11.68 -23.18
C GLN A 275 -17.42 10.61 -22.10
N ASP A 276 -16.59 10.73 -21.09
CA ASP A 276 -16.43 9.73 -20.03
C ASP A 276 -16.53 10.40 -18.66
N LEU A 277 -17.38 9.88 -17.79
CA LEU A 277 -17.50 10.28 -16.40
C LEU A 277 -17.02 9.12 -15.53
N THR A 278 -15.98 9.36 -14.76
CA THR A 278 -15.37 8.35 -13.89
C THR A 278 -15.54 8.75 -12.43
N VAL A 279 -15.88 7.79 -11.58
CA VAL A 279 -15.91 7.94 -10.12
C VAL A 279 -15.25 6.72 -9.51
N ARG A 280 -14.32 6.93 -8.58
CA ARG A 280 -13.67 5.89 -7.80
C ARG A 280 -13.82 6.18 -6.32
N ALA A 281 -14.37 5.24 -5.57
CA ALA A 281 -14.52 5.34 -4.14
C ALA A 281 -13.17 5.20 -3.42
N GLY A 282 -12.41 4.14 -3.73
CA GLY A 282 -11.26 3.73 -2.93
C GLY A 282 -9.91 3.76 -3.64
N LEU A 283 -8.96 4.39 -2.93
CA LEU A 283 -7.50 4.30 -3.01
C LEU A 283 -6.86 4.70 -4.36
N HIS A 284 -5.55 4.50 -4.46
CA HIS A 284 -4.64 5.11 -5.44
C HIS A 284 -4.32 4.12 -6.57
N ASP A 285 -4.18 4.60 -7.80
CA ASP A 285 -3.66 3.81 -8.93
C ASP A 285 -2.20 4.12 -9.26
N LEU A 286 -1.51 3.26 -10.01
CA LEU A 286 -0.07 3.40 -10.28
C LEU A 286 0.33 4.73 -10.93
N LEU A 287 -0.59 5.45 -11.57
CA LEU A 287 -0.32 6.74 -12.22
C LEU A 287 -0.76 7.94 -11.39
N ASP A 288 -1.55 7.77 -10.33
CA ASP A 288 -1.97 8.86 -9.46
C ASP A 288 -0.76 9.52 -8.73
N PRO A 289 -0.93 10.69 -8.07
CA PRO A 289 0.15 11.34 -7.31
C PRO A 289 0.64 10.50 -6.11
N GLU A 290 1.92 10.12 -6.07
CA GLU A 290 2.43 9.14 -5.09
C GLU A 290 2.59 9.68 -3.66
N LYS A 291 2.64 11.01 -3.48
CA LYS A 291 2.84 11.65 -2.18
C LYS A 291 1.82 11.12 -1.18
N GLY A 292 2.27 10.68 0.01
CA GLY A 292 1.39 10.14 1.06
C GLY A 292 0.91 8.70 0.84
N TYR A 293 1.25 8.08 -0.29
CA TYR A 293 0.92 6.70 -0.61
C TYR A 293 2.20 5.86 -0.73
N SER A 294 2.09 4.56 -0.45
CA SER A 294 3.19 3.63 -0.68
C SER A 294 3.52 3.59 -2.17
N PRO A 295 4.79 3.75 -2.57
CA PRO A 295 5.18 3.65 -3.97
C PRO A 295 4.87 2.26 -4.52
N ASP A 296 4.71 2.19 -5.84
CA ASP A 296 4.62 0.93 -6.60
C ASP A 296 3.44 0.01 -6.24
N ALA A 297 2.49 0.53 -5.48
CA ALA A 297 1.27 -0.14 -5.09
C ALA A 297 0.06 0.58 -5.69
N GLN A 298 -0.90 -0.21 -6.16
CA GLN A 298 -2.20 0.24 -6.60
C GLN A 298 -3.26 -0.57 -5.88
N ILE A 299 -4.27 0.15 -5.40
CA ILE A 299 -5.50 -0.43 -4.87
C ILE A 299 -6.62 0.45 -5.38
N GLU A 300 -7.42 -0.06 -6.31
CA GLU A 300 -8.65 0.60 -6.74
C GLU A 300 -9.83 -0.25 -6.32
N LEU A 301 -10.76 0.36 -5.59
CA LEU A 301 -11.97 -0.29 -5.09
C LEU A 301 -13.19 0.53 -5.46
N GLY A 302 -14.22 -0.13 -6.00
CA GLY A 302 -15.49 0.51 -6.33
C GLY A 302 -15.33 1.68 -7.30
N ALA A 303 -14.77 1.41 -8.49
CA ALA A 303 -14.68 2.41 -9.56
C ALA A 303 -15.74 2.15 -10.63
N VAL A 304 -16.31 3.23 -11.17
CA VAL A 304 -17.33 3.20 -12.23
C VAL A 304 -16.96 4.23 -13.30
N SER A 305 -17.12 3.85 -14.56
CA SER A 305 -17.01 4.72 -15.73
C SER A 305 -18.30 4.66 -16.54
N LEU A 306 -18.91 5.82 -16.73
CA LEU A 306 -20.07 6.03 -17.58
C LEU A 306 -19.62 6.78 -18.81
N ARG A 307 -19.84 6.18 -19.98
CA ARG A 307 -19.41 6.74 -21.26
C ARG A 307 -20.60 7.06 -22.13
N HIS A 308 -20.58 8.24 -22.73
CA HIS A 308 -21.56 8.69 -23.70
C HIS A 308 -20.92 8.80 -25.09
N TYR A 309 -21.41 7.98 -26.03
CA TYR A 309 -20.98 7.97 -27.43
C TYR A 309 -21.87 8.91 -28.25
N GLN A 310 -21.27 9.95 -28.84
CA GLN A 310 -22.03 11.05 -29.47
C GLN A 310 -22.69 10.64 -30.79
N GLN A 311 -21.98 9.87 -31.64
CA GLN A 311 -22.52 9.47 -32.95
C GLN A 311 -23.83 8.68 -32.86
N HIS A 312 -23.97 7.84 -31.83
CA HIS A 312 -25.14 6.99 -31.64
C HIS A 312 -26.05 7.44 -30.48
N ASN A 313 -25.74 8.59 -29.85
CA ASN A 313 -26.44 9.14 -28.69
C ASN A 313 -26.70 8.06 -27.61
N GLN A 314 -25.66 7.31 -27.24
CA GLN A 314 -25.77 6.17 -26.34
C GLN A 314 -24.88 6.34 -25.10
N THR A 315 -25.51 6.40 -23.92
CA THR A 315 -24.81 6.32 -22.63
C THR A 315 -24.73 4.89 -22.15
N ARG A 316 -23.56 4.46 -21.69
CA ARG A 316 -23.31 3.10 -21.22
C ARG A 316 -22.41 3.08 -20.01
N LEU A 317 -22.56 2.01 -19.24
CA LEU A 317 -21.59 1.60 -18.25
C LEU A 317 -20.39 0.97 -18.96
N GLU A 318 -19.31 1.73 -19.11
CA GLU A 318 -18.13 1.30 -19.85
C GLU A 318 -17.26 0.38 -19.00
N ARG A 319 -17.10 0.70 -17.70
CA ARG A 319 -16.28 -0.08 -16.76
C ARG A 319 -16.85 -0.05 -15.35
N VAL A 320 -16.77 -1.19 -14.67
CA VAL A 320 -16.93 -1.33 -13.22
C VAL A 320 -15.72 -2.07 -12.68
N THR A 321 -15.02 -1.48 -11.71
CA THR A 321 -13.92 -2.12 -11.00
C THR A 321 -14.38 -2.40 -9.58
N LEU A 322 -14.53 -3.68 -9.23
CA LEU A 322 -14.83 -4.08 -7.86
C LEU A 322 -13.54 -4.04 -7.03
N ALA A 323 -12.49 -4.66 -7.55
CA ALA A 323 -11.15 -4.62 -6.99
C ALA A 323 -10.08 -4.70 -8.08
N ASN A 324 -9.09 -3.84 -8.02
CA ASN A 324 -7.90 -3.90 -8.85
C ASN A 324 -6.67 -3.56 -7.99
N ILE A 325 -5.89 -4.58 -7.68
CA ILE A 325 -4.74 -4.52 -6.80
C ILE A 325 -3.51 -4.90 -7.60
N VAL A 326 -2.48 -4.05 -7.55
CA VAL A 326 -1.16 -4.34 -8.10
C VAL A 326 -0.13 -3.99 -7.05
N SER A 327 0.78 -4.92 -6.76
CA SER A 327 1.93 -4.70 -5.91
C SER A 327 3.18 -5.00 -6.72
N LEU A 328 3.89 -3.95 -7.15
CA LEU A 328 5.21 -4.12 -7.73
C LEU A 328 6.23 -4.08 -6.59
N SER A 329 6.97 -5.17 -6.45
CA SER A 329 8.00 -5.34 -5.44
C SER A 329 9.35 -5.46 -6.17
N PRO A 330 10.05 -4.33 -6.43
CA PRO A 330 11.32 -4.36 -7.13
C PRO A 330 12.31 -5.33 -6.48
N LEU A 331 12.96 -6.15 -7.31
CA LEU A 331 13.93 -7.14 -6.86
C LEU A 331 15.10 -6.44 -6.16
N GLU A 332 15.23 -6.71 -4.87
CA GLU A 332 16.36 -6.26 -4.07
C GLU A 332 17.13 -7.48 -3.53
N SER A 333 18.45 -7.38 -3.42
CA SER A 333 19.31 -8.50 -2.99
C SER A 333 19.01 -9.05 -1.59
N LEU A 334 18.29 -8.29 -0.76
CA LEU A 334 17.91 -8.65 0.61
C LEU A 334 16.43 -9.00 0.77
N PHE A 335 15.58 -8.48 -0.12
CA PHE A 335 14.13 -8.61 -0.04
C PHE A 335 13.62 -9.24 -1.34
N LEU A 336 13.31 -10.54 -1.29
CA LEU A 336 12.69 -11.25 -2.38
C LEU A 336 11.20 -11.38 -2.06
N SER A 337 10.39 -10.48 -2.62
CA SER A 337 8.94 -10.56 -2.57
C SER A 337 8.42 -10.57 -4.00
N PRO A 338 7.57 -11.54 -4.39
CA PRO A 338 7.01 -11.53 -5.73
C PRO A 338 6.16 -10.28 -5.93
N SER A 339 6.21 -9.73 -7.14
CA SER A 339 5.19 -8.78 -7.57
C SER A 339 3.93 -9.58 -7.87
N TRP A 340 2.76 -9.02 -7.59
CA TRP A 340 1.50 -9.71 -7.86
C TRP A 340 0.40 -8.73 -8.24
N LYS A 341 -0.63 -9.25 -8.91
CA LYS A 341 -1.81 -8.49 -9.29
C LYS A 341 -3.08 -9.34 -9.19
N VAL A 342 -4.18 -8.67 -8.87
CA VAL A 342 -5.54 -9.21 -8.92
C VAL A 342 -6.46 -8.14 -9.46
N ASN A 343 -7.32 -8.49 -10.41
CA ASN A 343 -8.34 -7.61 -10.94
C ASN A 343 -9.67 -8.35 -11.09
N ALA A 344 -10.74 -7.73 -10.61
CA ALA A 344 -12.10 -8.22 -10.70
C ALA A 344 -13.05 -7.07 -11.05
N GLY A 345 -13.83 -7.24 -12.11
CA GLY A 345 -14.73 -6.19 -12.58
C GLY A 345 -15.50 -6.54 -13.85
N MET A 346 -15.94 -5.50 -14.53
CA MET A 346 -16.63 -5.54 -15.81
C MET A 346 -16.07 -4.44 -16.72
N GLU A 347 -15.90 -4.75 -17.99
CA GLU A 347 -15.51 -3.77 -19.01
C GLU A 347 -16.29 -3.98 -20.30
N THR A 348 -16.41 -2.93 -21.10
CA THR A 348 -16.99 -3.01 -22.45
C THR A 348 -15.93 -3.46 -23.45
N VAL A 349 -16.16 -4.62 -24.07
CA VAL A 349 -15.29 -5.21 -25.09
C VAL A 349 -15.86 -5.01 -26.48
N SER A 350 -14.97 -4.84 -27.45
CA SER A 350 -15.27 -4.81 -28.88
C SER A 350 -14.70 -6.07 -29.54
N ARG A 351 -15.56 -6.82 -30.23
CA ARG A 351 -15.27 -8.11 -30.88
C ARG A 351 -16.02 -8.20 -32.21
N PRO A 352 -15.57 -9.03 -33.17
CA PRO A 352 -16.37 -9.34 -34.34
C PRO A 352 -17.76 -9.85 -33.93
N GLY A 353 -18.81 -9.19 -34.41
CA GLY A 353 -20.21 -9.51 -34.05
C GLY A 353 -20.75 -8.81 -32.79
N CYS A 354 -19.91 -8.14 -31.99
CA CYS A 354 -20.38 -7.25 -30.93
C CYS A 354 -19.39 -6.12 -30.60
N ARG A 355 -19.75 -4.88 -30.95
CA ARG A 355 -18.90 -3.69 -30.75
C ARG A 355 -18.87 -3.16 -29.31
N LEU A 356 -19.99 -3.29 -28.58
CA LEU A 356 -20.16 -2.73 -27.23
C LEU A 356 -20.81 -3.78 -26.31
N CYS A 357 -20.09 -4.87 -26.04
CA CYS A 357 -20.58 -5.92 -25.14
C CYS A 357 -19.95 -5.80 -23.75
N SER A 358 -20.75 -5.96 -22.71
CA SER A 358 -20.25 -6.03 -21.34
C SER A 358 -19.58 -7.38 -21.09
N SER A 359 -18.38 -7.37 -20.53
CA SER A 359 -17.61 -8.56 -20.17
C SER A 359 -17.19 -8.48 -18.72
N GLY A 360 -17.70 -9.40 -17.91
CA GLY A 360 -17.12 -9.66 -16.59
C GLY A 360 -15.71 -10.21 -16.75
N ASN A 361 -14.80 -9.80 -15.87
CA ASN A 361 -13.41 -10.24 -15.88
C ASN A 361 -12.90 -10.54 -14.47
N LEU A 362 -12.08 -11.58 -14.40
CA LEU A 362 -11.29 -11.96 -13.24
C LEU A 362 -9.88 -12.31 -13.73
N ASN A 363 -8.88 -11.60 -13.22
CA ASN A 363 -7.49 -11.73 -13.61
C ASN A 363 -6.63 -11.84 -12.35
N GLY A 364 -5.65 -12.74 -12.37
CA GLY A 364 -4.66 -12.88 -11.32
C GLY A 364 -3.29 -13.11 -11.94
N GLY A 365 -2.24 -12.55 -11.34
CA GLY A 365 -0.89 -12.69 -11.86
C GLY A 365 0.18 -12.64 -10.79
N LEU A 366 1.26 -13.37 -11.06
CA LEU A 366 2.50 -13.37 -10.27
C LEU A 366 3.65 -12.95 -11.17
N GLY A 367 4.60 -12.22 -10.60
CA GLY A 367 5.59 -11.53 -11.40
C GLY A 367 6.79 -11.04 -10.61
N GLY A 368 7.63 -10.30 -11.31
CA GLY A 368 8.78 -9.60 -10.74
C GLY A 368 8.82 -8.18 -11.26
N SER A 369 9.48 -7.31 -10.50
CA SER A 369 9.79 -5.97 -10.95
C SER A 369 11.24 -5.63 -10.63
N PHE A 370 11.75 -4.59 -11.27
CA PHE A 370 13.13 -4.12 -11.12
C PHE A 370 13.13 -2.60 -11.13
N GLU A 371 13.82 -2.00 -10.17
CA GLU A 371 13.98 -0.55 -10.07
C GLU A 371 15.30 -0.11 -10.71
N SER A 372 15.22 0.95 -11.51
CA SER A 372 16.31 1.62 -12.19
C SER A 372 16.28 3.11 -11.85
N HIS A 373 17.44 3.76 -11.94
CA HIS A 373 17.61 5.21 -11.76
C HIS A 373 18.33 5.85 -12.95
N LEU A 374 18.03 5.40 -14.17
CA LEU A 374 18.69 5.88 -15.39
C LEU A 374 18.28 7.33 -15.72
N TRP A 375 17.02 7.69 -15.49
CA TRP A 375 16.53 9.05 -15.64
C TRP A 375 16.27 9.67 -14.27
N ARG A 376 15.46 9.01 -13.46
CA ARG A 376 15.20 9.40 -12.06
C ARG A 376 14.78 8.19 -11.24
N ARG A 377 13.68 7.56 -11.64
CA ARG A 377 13.18 6.33 -11.05
C ARG A 377 12.28 5.64 -12.05
N GLU A 378 12.66 4.44 -12.44
CA GLU A 378 11.91 3.58 -13.36
C GLU A 378 11.67 2.23 -12.71
N VAL A 379 10.46 1.70 -12.83
CA VAL A 379 10.10 0.35 -12.35
C VAL A 379 9.67 -0.47 -13.55
N LEU A 380 10.52 -1.39 -13.98
CA LEU A 380 10.20 -2.39 -14.99
C LEU A 380 9.48 -3.55 -14.32
N PHE A 381 8.43 -4.09 -14.92
CA PHE A 381 7.70 -5.21 -14.35
C PHE A 381 7.27 -6.23 -15.40
N ALA A 382 7.16 -7.47 -14.96
CA ALA A 382 6.70 -8.59 -15.76
C ALA A 382 5.77 -9.48 -14.93
N PHE A 383 4.66 -9.92 -15.52
CA PHE A 383 3.69 -10.81 -14.90
C PHE A 383 3.41 -12.02 -15.78
N ALA A 384 3.31 -13.19 -15.17
CA ALA A 384 2.57 -14.32 -15.70
C ALA A 384 1.15 -14.26 -15.15
N GLU A 385 0.14 -14.43 -16.02
CA GLU A 385 -1.25 -14.14 -15.69
C GLU A 385 -2.18 -15.29 -16.04
N ALA A 386 -3.21 -15.47 -15.23
CA ALA A 386 -4.42 -16.24 -15.53
C ALA A 386 -5.61 -15.28 -15.64
N ASP A 387 -6.45 -15.48 -16.64
CA ASP A 387 -7.55 -14.58 -16.97
C ASP A 387 -8.81 -15.39 -17.32
N ALA A 388 -9.94 -14.98 -16.75
CA ALA A 388 -11.26 -15.52 -17.04
C ALA A 388 -12.20 -14.36 -17.38
N ASN A 389 -12.95 -14.49 -18.48
CA ASN A 389 -13.97 -13.53 -18.86
C ASN A 389 -15.30 -14.23 -19.13
N VAL A 390 -16.40 -13.55 -18.77
CA VAL A 390 -17.77 -14.02 -18.99
C VAL A 390 -18.55 -12.93 -19.71
N SER A 391 -19.13 -13.27 -20.85
CA SER A 391 -19.90 -12.34 -21.69
C SER A 391 -20.70 -13.11 -22.74
N GLY A 392 -21.86 -12.57 -23.12
CA GLY A 392 -22.57 -13.02 -24.33
C GLY A 392 -21.78 -12.80 -25.64
N ALA A 393 -20.68 -12.04 -25.61
CA ALA A 393 -19.79 -11.85 -26.77
C ALA A 393 -18.88 -13.04 -27.08
N TYR A 394 -18.76 -14.01 -26.16
CA TYR A 394 -17.87 -15.16 -26.29
C TYR A 394 -18.66 -16.41 -26.67
N ARG A 395 -18.08 -17.26 -27.52
CA ARG A 395 -18.58 -18.63 -27.70
C ARG A 395 -18.63 -19.34 -26.35
N GLU A 396 -19.72 -20.06 -26.08
CA GLU A 396 -19.98 -20.72 -24.78
C GLU A 396 -20.09 -19.73 -23.60
N GLN A 397 -20.26 -18.42 -23.89
CA GLN A 397 -20.42 -17.32 -22.94
C GLN A 397 -19.24 -17.06 -21.99
N HIS A 398 -18.12 -17.75 -22.18
CA HIS A 398 -16.94 -17.60 -21.35
C HIS A 398 -15.66 -17.84 -22.14
N ARG A 399 -14.55 -17.36 -21.60
CA ARG A 399 -13.21 -17.76 -22.02
C ARG A 399 -12.27 -17.76 -20.83
N ILE A 400 -11.40 -18.76 -20.78
CA ILE A 400 -10.41 -18.91 -19.71
C ILE A 400 -9.05 -19.19 -20.35
N GLY A 401 -8.04 -18.49 -19.84
CA GLY A 401 -6.72 -18.49 -20.42
C GLY A 401 -5.65 -17.89 -19.53
N GLY A 402 -4.51 -17.63 -20.14
CA GLY A 402 -3.38 -17.04 -19.46
C GLY A 402 -2.33 -16.55 -20.44
N GLY A 403 -1.32 -15.88 -19.91
CA GLY A 403 -0.25 -15.30 -20.71
C GLY A 403 0.62 -14.41 -19.84
N GLY A 404 0.98 -13.24 -20.34
CA GLY A 404 1.82 -12.34 -19.55
C GLY A 404 1.75 -10.88 -19.96
N THR A 405 2.21 -10.05 -19.04
CA THR A 405 2.34 -8.60 -19.22
C THR A 405 3.78 -8.20 -19.00
N LEU A 406 4.27 -7.30 -19.82
CA LEU A 406 5.51 -6.55 -19.60
C LEU A 406 5.16 -5.07 -19.52
N GLY A 407 5.79 -4.33 -18.62
CA GLY A 407 5.57 -2.90 -18.54
C GLY A 407 6.67 -2.15 -17.82
N ALA A 408 6.55 -0.83 -17.87
CA ALA A 408 7.46 0.10 -17.25
C ALA A 408 6.67 1.28 -16.68
N LEU A 409 7.02 1.66 -15.45
CA LEU A 409 6.64 2.91 -14.80
C LEU A 409 7.86 3.83 -14.81
N ALA A 410 7.67 5.12 -15.09
CA ALA A 410 8.74 6.11 -15.00
C ALA A 410 8.22 7.38 -14.31
N THR A 411 8.87 7.77 -13.21
CA THR A 411 8.63 9.04 -12.53
C THR A 411 9.59 10.08 -13.11
N LEU A 412 9.12 10.84 -14.11
CA LEU A 412 9.94 11.83 -14.82
C LEU A 412 10.19 13.07 -13.95
N THR A 413 9.17 13.51 -13.21
CA THR A 413 9.26 14.54 -12.18
C THR A 413 8.31 14.22 -11.03
N ASP A 414 8.34 14.96 -9.92
CA ASP A 414 7.38 14.78 -8.81
C ASP A 414 5.93 15.00 -9.26
N ARG A 415 5.73 15.72 -10.37
CA ARG A 415 4.41 16.01 -10.94
C ARG A 415 4.10 15.17 -12.18
N TRP A 416 5.07 14.51 -12.81
CA TRP A 416 4.88 13.83 -14.08
C TRP A 416 5.30 12.37 -14.01
N LYS A 417 4.33 11.48 -14.23
CA LYS A 417 4.53 10.03 -14.22
C LYS A 417 3.99 9.41 -15.51
N VAL A 418 4.70 8.43 -16.03
CA VAL A 418 4.36 7.72 -17.27
C VAL A 418 4.35 6.22 -17.00
N MET A 419 3.47 5.51 -17.69
CA MET A 419 3.36 4.07 -17.67
C MET A 419 3.17 3.56 -19.10
N VAL A 420 3.86 2.48 -19.45
CA VAL A 420 3.62 1.72 -20.67
C VAL A 420 3.54 0.25 -20.30
N SER A 421 2.63 -0.49 -20.93
CA SER A 421 2.58 -1.93 -20.78
C SER A 421 2.02 -2.61 -22.02
N THR A 422 2.47 -3.84 -22.24
CA THR A 422 1.99 -4.73 -23.28
C THR A 422 1.60 -6.05 -22.65
N THR A 423 0.41 -6.53 -22.95
CA THR A 423 -0.14 -7.78 -22.44
C THR A 423 -0.51 -8.70 -23.60
N TYR A 424 -0.14 -9.97 -23.49
CA TYR A 424 -0.59 -11.02 -24.39
C TYR A 424 -1.23 -12.14 -23.57
N LEU A 425 -2.47 -12.49 -23.89
CA LEU A 425 -3.22 -13.59 -23.27
C LEU A 425 -3.71 -14.55 -24.35
N ARG A 426 -3.68 -15.85 -24.05
CA ARG A 426 -4.25 -16.90 -24.89
C ARG A 426 -5.33 -17.65 -24.13
N TYR A 427 -6.49 -17.83 -24.76
CA TYR A 427 -7.66 -18.50 -24.17
C TYR A 427 -7.90 -19.85 -24.85
N PRO A 428 -7.43 -20.97 -24.29
CA PRO A 428 -7.68 -22.30 -24.84
C PRO A 428 -9.07 -22.88 -24.50
N LEU A 429 -9.73 -22.36 -23.45
CA LEU A 429 -11.01 -22.87 -22.93
C LEU A 429 -12.15 -21.89 -23.21
N GLY A 430 -13.33 -22.42 -23.55
CA GLY A 430 -14.49 -21.65 -23.99
C GLY A 430 -14.28 -21.06 -25.38
N ASP A 431 -14.46 -19.75 -25.50
CA ASP A 431 -14.16 -18.99 -26.72
C ASP A 431 -12.65 -18.91 -26.98
N ARG A 432 -12.18 -19.77 -27.89
CA ARG A 432 -10.78 -19.82 -28.30
C ARG A 432 -10.40 -18.55 -29.04
N SER A 433 -9.58 -17.74 -28.37
CA SER A 433 -9.10 -16.45 -28.86
C SER A 433 -7.76 -16.12 -28.23
N ASP A 434 -7.03 -15.20 -28.82
CA ASP A 434 -5.92 -14.53 -28.15
C ASP A 434 -6.43 -13.19 -27.59
N ASP A 435 -5.57 -12.39 -26.98
CA ASP A 435 -5.85 -10.98 -26.64
C ASP A 435 -4.54 -10.23 -26.48
N PHE A 436 -4.30 -9.28 -27.36
CA PHE A 436 -3.10 -8.44 -27.33
C PHE A 436 -3.48 -6.99 -26.99
N ARG A 437 -2.91 -6.48 -25.90
CA ARG A 437 -3.21 -5.16 -25.34
C ARG A 437 -1.93 -4.33 -25.26
N ILE A 438 -2.02 -3.08 -25.66
CA ILE A 438 -1.01 -2.04 -25.42
C ILE A 438 -1.68 -0.94 -24.61
N PHE A 439 -1.02 -0.51 -23.56
CA PHE A 439 -1.40 0.63 -22.76
C PHE A 439 -0.24 1.62 -22.71
N PHE A 440 -0.58 2.89 -22.89
CA PHE A 440 0.27 4.02 -22.56
C PHE A 440 -0.55 5.01 -21.74
N GLY A 441 -0.05 5.40 -20.58
CA GLY A 441 -0.67 6.37 -19.72
C GLY A 441 0.35 7.39 -19.24
N GLN A 442 -0.08 8.64 -19.11
CA GLN A 442 0.70 9.67 -18.44
C GLN A 442 -0.18 10.54 -17.57
N ARG A 443 0.36 10.97 -16.44
CA ARG A 443 -0.30 11.86 -15.48
C ARG A 443 0.58 13.06 -15.20
N TYR A 444 -0.01 14.25 -15.26
CA TYR A 444 0.57 15.50 -14.82
C TYR A 444 -0.23 16.07 -13.63
N THR A 445 0.39 16.19 -12.46
CA THR A 445 -0.21 16.78 -11.27
C THR A 445 -0.17 18.30 -11.34
N VAL A 446 -1.35 18.91 -11.32
CA VAL A 446 -1.50 20.37 -11.29
C VAL A 446 -1.48 20.86 -9.84
N GLN A 447 -2.20 20.17 -8.96
CA GLN A 447 -2.26 20.40 -7.51
C GLN A 447 -2.42 19.06 -6.80
N ASP A 448 -2.25 19.01 -5.47
CA ASP A 448 -2.35 17.76 -4.70
C ASP A 448 -3.65 16.99 -4.99
N ASN A 449 -4.77 17.70 -5.21
CA ASN A 449 -6.08 17.11 -5.51
C ASN A 449 -6.57 17.35 -6.95
N LEU A 450 -5.68 17.69 -7.88
CA LEU A 450 -6.04 17.93 -9.29
C LEU A 450 -4.94 17.42 -10.24
N ALA A 451 -5.31 16.51 -11.14
CA ALA A 451 -4.40 15.95 -12.13
C ALA A 451 -5.00 15.94 -13.54
N LEU A 452 -4.14 16.06 -14.53
CA LEU A 452 -4.44 15.82 -15.94
C LEU A 452 -3.89 14.44 -16.31
N ARG A 453 -4.67 13.66 -17.05
CA ARG A 453 -4.28 12.30 -17.44
C ARG A 453 -4.58 12.05 -18.90
N PHE A 454 -3.63 11.46 -19.60
CA PHE A 454 -3.85 10.95 -20.94
C PHE A 454 -3.65 9.44 -20.92
N GLU A 455 -4.58 8.72 -21.54
CA GLU A 455 -4.48 7.27 -21.70
C GLU A 455 -4.73 6.88 -23.15
N PHE A 456 -3.86 6.02 -23.66
CA PHE A 456 -4.01 5.34 -24.93
C PHE A 456 -4.08 3.83 -24.65
N ASN A 457 -5.14 3.20 -25.12
CA ASN A 457 -5.35 1.77 -25.03
C ASN A 457 -5.56 1.22 -26.44
N ARG A 458 -4.84 0.16 -26.80
CA ARG A 458 -5.08 -0.60 -28.01
C ARG A 458 -5.29 -2.06 -27.66
N ARG A 459 -6.40 -2.63 -28.10
CA ARG A 459 -6.73 -4.05 -27.98
C ARG A 459 -7.08 -4.54 -29.37
N TYR A 460 -6.18 -5.31 -29.98
CA TYR A 460 -6.28 -5.65 -31.41
C TYR A 460 -6.40 -4.41 -32.32
N ASP A 461 -7.51 -4.31 -33.07
CA ASP A 461 -7.86 -3.20 -33.95
C ASP A 461 -8.70 -2.12 -33.25
N ASP A 462 -9.13 -2.37 -32.00
CA ASP A 462 -9.84 -1.40 -31.18
C ASP A 462 -8.82 -0.52 -30.45
N SER A 463 -8.65 0.70 -30.94
CA SER A 463 -7.80 1.71 -30.32
C SER A 463 -8.65 2.83 -29.75
N GLN A 464 -8.29 3.29 -28.56
CA GLN A 464 -8.88 4.44 -27.92
C GLN A 464 -7.84 5.33 -27.26
N ALA A 465 -8.07 6.63 -27.35
CA ALA A 465 -7.30 7.65 -26.65
C ALA A 465 -8.28 8.53 -25.88
N VAL A 466 -7.94 8.87 -24.64
CA VAL A 466 -8.79 9.72 -23.80
C VAL A 466 -7.92 10.64 -22.96
N PHE A 467 -8.40 11.86 -22.79
CA PHE A 467 -7.82 12.85 -21.90
C PHE A 467 -8.79 13.15 -20.77
N TYR A 468 -8.31 13.06 -19.52
CA TYR A 468 -9.08 13.31 -18.31
C TYR A 468 -8.57 14.53 -17.56
N VAL A 469 -9.52 15.26 -16.99
CA VAL A 469 -9.30 16.11 -15.81
C VAL A 469 -9.81 15.34 -14.60
N GLN A 470 -8.95 15.10 -13.61
CA GLN A 470 -9.24 14.29 -12.43
C GLN A 470 -9.13 15.13 -11.16
N ALA A 471 -10.18 15.13 -10.35
CA ALA A 471 -10.25 15.80 -9.05
C ALA A 471 -10.37 14.75 -7.93
N PHE A 472 -9.56 14.91 -6.88
CA PHE A 472 -9.57 14.06 -5.70
C PHE A 472 -10.35 14.74 -4.56
N PHE A 473 -11.24 14.03 -3.86
CA PHE A 473 -12.19 14.63 -2.92
C PHE A 473 -12.39 13.88 -1.61
#